data_AF-A0A8X7Q6Y2-F1
#
_entry.id   AF-A0A8X7Q6Y2-F1
#
_cell.length_a   1.000
_cell.length_b   1.000
_cell.length_c   1.000
_cell.angle_alpha   90.00
_cell.angle_beta   90.00
_cell.angle_gamma   90.00
#
_symmetry.space_group_name_H-M   'P 1'
#
loop_
_entity.id
_entity.type
_entity.pdbx_description
1 polymer ?
#
loop_
_entity_poly.entity_id
_entity_poly.type
_entity_poly.pdbx_seq_one_letter_code
_entity_poly.pdbx_strand_id
1 'polypeptide(L)' 'MGRNMNSVSYTVLLLVLLAASTEIMKSVDACNTFLGECGPAPFLGTNADCFTCCKSRYGSLACGGVVEGTDQHCHCYQLP' A
#
# COMPACT_ATOMS: atom_id res chain seq x y z
N MET A 1 -1.35 -27.53 45.01
CA MET A 1 -2.09 -26.45 44.34
C MET A 1 -1.09 -25.50 43.69
N GLY A 2 -0.61 -25.86 42.48
CA GLY A 2 0.44 -25.13 41.77
C GLY A 2 -0.13 -23.90 41.09
N ARG A 3 0.48 -22.73 41.34
CA ARG A 3 -0.06 -21.41 41.03
C ARG A 3 -0.11 -21.16 39.52
N ASN A 4 -1.31 -20.81 39.05
CA ASN A 4 -1.61 -20.29 37.70
C ASN A 4 -1.02 -18.88 37.51
N MET A 5 0.32 -18.76 37.50
CA MET A 5 1.02 -17.48 37.31
C MET A 5 1.55 -17.27 35.89
N ASN A 6 1.32 -18.22 34.98
CA ASN A 6 1.90 -18.17 33.63
C ASN A 6 0.92 -17.64 32.56
N SER A 7 -0.39 -17.71 32.84
CA SER A 7 -1.42 -17.31 31.88
C SER A 7 -1.54 -15.78 31.71
N VAL A 8 -1.44 -15.04 32.82
CA VAL A 8 -1.49 -13.56 32.82
C VAL A 8 -0.25 -12.95 32.15
N SER A 9 0.92 -13.55 32.35
CA SER A 9 2.15 -13.04 31.74
C SER A 9 2.15 -13.22 30.21
N TYR A 10 1.53 -14.29 29.72
CA TYR A 10 1.46 -14.59 28.29
C TYR A 10 0.49 -13.67 27.54
N THR A 11 -0.66 -13.36 28.14
CA THR A 11 -1.63 -12.42 27.56
C THR A 11 -1.09 -10.99 27.50
N VAL A 12 -0.35 -10.54 28.51
CA VAL A 12 0.30 -9.22 28.47
C VAL A 12 1.38 -9.17 27.37
N LEU A 13 2.19 -10.22 27.25
CA LEU A 13 3.22 -10.29 26.20
C LEU A 13 2.60 -10.29 24.80
N LEU A 14 1.51 -11.04 24.59
CA LEU A 14 0.76 -11.02 23.33
C LEU A 14 0.19 -9.64 23.03
N LEU A 15 -0.43 -8.96 24.00
CA LEU A 15 -0.98 -7.62 23.78
C LEU A 15 0.08 -6.60 23.37
N VAL A 16 1.29 -6.68 23.93
CA VAL A 16 2.43 -5.84 23.54
C VAL A 16 2.89 -6.15 22.11
N LEU A 17 2.96 -7.42 21.73
CA LEU A 17 3.31 -7.84 20.36
C LEU A 17 2.27 -7.40 19.33
N LEU A 18 0.98 -7.48 19.65
CA LEU A 18 -0.10 -7.01 18.79
C LEU A 18 -0.05 -5.49 18.60
N ALA A 19 0.15 -4.73 19.67
CA ALA A 19 0.29 -3.26 19.61
C ALA A 19 1.52 -2.81 18.81
N ALA A 20 2.62 -3.58 18.82
CA ALA A 20 3.79 -3.30 17.98
C ALA A 20 3.55 -3.62 16.49
N SER A 21 2.64 -4.57 16.19
CA SER A 21 2.37 -5.00 14.81
C SER A 21 1.47 -4.02 14.04
N THR A 22 0.58 -3.29 14.73
CA THR A 22 -0.32 -2.31 14.11
C THR A 22 0.41 -1.10 13.55
N GLU A 23 1.57 -0.75 14.12
CA GLU A 23 2.41 0.35 13.64
C GLU A 23 3.21 -0.04 12.38
N ILE A 24 3.51 -1.33 12.20
CA ILE A 24 4.23 -1.84 11.03
C ILE A 24 3.30 -1.91 9.80
N MET A 25 2.02 -2.23 10.01
CA MET A 25 1.05 -2.42 8.93
C MET A 25 0.64 -1.11 8.21
N LYS A 26 1.09 0.04 8.71
CA LYS A 26 0.79 1.36 8.15
C LYS A 26 1.69 1.78 6.98
N SER A 27 2.73 1.01 6.69
CA SER A 27 3.80 1.40 5.77
C SER A 27 3.87 0.62 4.46
N VAL A 28 3.10 -0.46 4.31
CA VAL A 28 3.26 -1.36 3.14
C VAL A 28 2.44 -0.92 1.92
N ASP A 29 1.39 -0.12 2.07
CA ASP A 29 0.55 0.25 0.90
C ASP A 29 -0.22 1.56 1.09
N ALA A 30 0.47 2.62 1.56
CA ALA A 30 -0.18 3.93 1.63
C ALA A 30 -0.48 4.51 0.24
N CYS A 31 0.11 3.96 -0.83
CA CYS A 31 -0.05 4.45 -2.19
C CYS A 31 -1.18 3.74 -2.96
N ASN A 32 -2.40 3.84 -2.46
CA ASN A 32 -3.53 3.08 -2.99
C ASN A 32 -4.77 3.93 -3.30
N THR A 33 -4.68 5.24 -3.12
CA THR A 33 -5.79 6.14 -3.48
C THR A 33 -5.72 6.45 -4.96
N PHE A 34 -6.75 6.04 -5.71
CA PHE A 34 -6.83 6.30 -7.14
C PHE A 34 -6.85 7.79 -7.44
N LEU A 35 -5.88 8.25 -8.23
CA LEU A 35 -5.70 9.64 -8.61
C LEU A 35 -6.26 9.94 -10.01
N GLY A 36 -6.23 8.95 -10.89
CA GLY A 36 -6.65 9.06 -12.28
C GLY A 36 -5.81 8.19 -13.19
N GLU A 37 -5.84 8.49 -14.48
CA GLU A 37 -5.18 7.69 -15.51
C GLU A 37 -4.17 8.51 -16.31
N CYS A 38 -3.19 7.84 -16.92
CA CYS A 38 -2.20 8.50 -17.76
C CYS A 38 -2.02 7.80 -19.11
N GLY A 39 -2.15 8.56 -20.20
CA GLY A 39 -2.01 8.04 -21.56
C GLY A 39 -3.27 7.35 -22.10
N PRO A 40 -3.23 6.89 -23.36
CA PRO A 40 -4.33 6.19 -24.00
C PRO A 40 -4.41 4.72 -23.57
N ALA A 41 -5.60 4.12 -23.70
CA ALA A 41 -5.82 2.68 -23.58
C ALA A 41 -5.81 2.01 -24.98
N PRO A 42 -5.12 0.87 -25.17
CA PRO A 42 -4.25 0.21 -24.20
C PRO A 42 -2.92 0.94 -24.00
N PHE A 43 -2.45 0.97 -22.76
CA PHE A 43 -1.14 1.51 -22.42
C PHE A 43 -0.06 0.53 -22.87
N LEU A 44 0.79 0.96 -23.81
CA LEU A 44 1.78 0.09 -24.45
C LEU A 44 3.09 -0.04 -23.65
N GLY A 45 3.24 0.71 -22.57
CA GLY A 45 4.44 0.72 -21.72
C GLY A 45 4.35 -0.22 -20.52
N THR A 46 5.41 -0.25 -19.71
CA THR A 46 5.46 -1.01 -18.45
C THR A 46 4.87 -0.22 -17.28
N ASN A 47 4.74 -0.84 -16.10
CA ASN A 47 4.39 -0.13 -14.87
C ASN A 47 5.38 1.01 -14.54
N ALA A 48 6.65 0.88 -14.90
CA ALA A 48 7.64 1.94 -14.70
C ALA A 48 7.40 3.13 -15.65
N ASP A 49 7.01 2.86 -16.89
CA ASP A 49 6.59 3.89 -17.84
C ASP A 49 5.30 4.57 -17.38
N CYS A 50 4.33 3.78 -16.88
CA CYS A 50 3.10 4.28 -16.30
C CYS A 50 3.38 5.19 -15.10
N PHE A 51 4.25 4.78 -14.17
CA PHE A 51 4.63 5.60 -13.04
C PHE A 51 5.34 6.90 -13.45
N THR A 52 6.19 6.84 -14.48
CA THR A 52 6.83 8.03 -15.05
C THR A 52 5.79 8.98 -15.66
N CYS A 53 4.79 8.45 -16.36
CA CYS A 53 3.65 9.19 -16.89
C CYS A 53 2.86 9.87 -15.74
N CYS A 54 2.52 9.10 -14.70
CA CYS A 54 1.81 9.59 -13.52
C CYS A 54 2.57 10.70 -12.80
N LYS A 55 3.90 10.56 -12.61
CA LYS A 55 4.75 11.64 -12.07
C LYS A 55 4.79 12.86 -12.97
N SER A 56 4.86 12.69 -14.29
CA SER A 56 4.87 13.82 -15.22
C SER A 56 3.54 14.57 -15.22
N ARG A 57 2.42 13.88 -14.98
CA ARG A 57 1.07 14.48 -15.02
C ARG A 57 0.65 15.08 -13.69
N TYR A 58 0.93 14.39 -12.58
CA TYR A 58 0.46 14.75 -11.24
C TYR A 58 1.58 15.21 -10.29
N GLY A 59 2.84 15.16 -10.73
CA GLY A 59 3.98 15.58 -9.94
C GLY A 59 4.17 14.73 -8.68
N SER A 60 4.42 15.40 -7.57
CA SER A 60 4.67 14.77 -6.27
C SER A 60 3.45 14.08 -5.65
N LEU A 61 2.25 14.30 -6.20
CA LEU A 61 1.03 13.62 -5.74
C LEU A 61 1.02 12.14 -6.16
N ALA A 62 1.58 11.82 -7.33
CA ALA A 62 1.67 10.45 -7.79
C ALA A 62 2.78 9.70 -7.04
N CYS A 63 2.38 8.74 -6.22
CA CYS A 63 3.29 7.82 -5.54
C CYS A 63 3.38 6.45 -6.23
N GLY A 64 2.49 6.16 -7.19
CA GLY A 64 2.44 4.87 -7.89
C GLY A 64 1.80 4.98 -9.28
N GLY A 65 2.13 4.00 -10.13
CA GLY A 65 1.56 3.83 -11.46
C GLY A 65 1.57 2.36 -11.86
N VAL A 66 0.41 1.81 -12.22
CA VAL A 66 0.26 0.39 -12.56
C VAL A 66 -0.58 0.26 -13.83
N VAL A 67 -0.15 -0.62 -14.73
CA VAL A 67 -0.93 -0.98 -15.92
C VAL A 67 -1.83 -2.15 -15.55
N GLU A 68 -3.14 -1.93 -15.55
CA GLU A 68 -4.11 -2.90 -15.07
C GLU A 68 -5.46 -2.77 -15.78
N GLY A 69 -6.32 -3.76 -15.57
CA GLY A 69 -7.59 -3.93 -16.29
C GLY A 69 -7.45 -4.66 -17.63
N THR A 70 -8.59 -5.11 -18.16
CA THR A 70 -8.66 -5.86 -19.43
C THR A 70 -8.16 -5.03 -20.61
N ASP A 71 -8.42 -3.72 -20.56
CA ASP A 71 -8.05 -2.74 -21.57
C ASP A 71 -6.66 -2.13 -21.31
N GLN A 72 -5.91 -2.63 -20.32
CA GLN A 72 -4.54 -2.21 -19.97
C GLN A 72 -4.41 -0.69 -19.77
N HIS A 73 -5.22 -0.12 -18.87
CA HIS A 73 -5.12 1.28 -18.52
C HIS A 73 -3.95 1.51 -17.56
N CYS A 74 -3.26 2.64 -17.71
CA CYS A 74 -2.28 3.08 -16.73
C CYS A 74 -3.00 3.88 -15.63
N HIS A 75 -3.15 3.25 -14.46
CA HIS A 75 -3.74 3.85 -13.27
C HIS A 75 -2.68 4.50 -12.40
N CYS A 76 -2.93 5.74 -11.98
CA CYS A 76 -2.08 6.51 -11.08
C CYS A 76 -2.64 6.51 -9.66
N TYR A 77 -1.76 6.39 -8.67
CA TYR A 77 -2.14 6.36 -7.25
C TYR A 77 -1.42 7.45 -6.46
N GLN A 78 -2.09 7.94 -5.43
CA GLN A 78 -1.57 8.87 -4.44
C GLN A 78 -1.66 8.29 -3.02
N LEU A 79 -0.98 8.97 -2.10
CA LEU A 79 -1.18 8.76 -0.66
C LEU A 79 -2.59 9.23 -0.27
N PRO A 80 -3.22 8.65 0.76
CA PRO A 80 -4.53 9.08 1.25
C PRO A 80 -4.56 10.55 1.67
#